data_AF-G4YWR9-F1
#
_entry.id   AF-G4YWR9-F1
#
_cell.length_a   1.000
_cell.length_b   1.000
_cell.length_c   1.000
_cell.angle_alpha   90.00
_cell.angle_beta   90.00
_cell.angle_gamma   90.00
#
_symmetry.space_group_name_H-M   'P 1'
#
loop_
_entity.id
_entity.type
_entity.pdbx_description
1 polymer ?
#
loop_
_entity_poly.entity_id
_entity_poly.type
_entity_poly.pdbx_seq_one_letter_code
_entity_poly.pdbx_strand_id
1 'polypeptide(L)'
;MAVWLTVGMVPLLLQGRSYLKFVTPHKLTDDLVVPADAKRETANIAELCPVEGLLIAHAWWNVAVTHYYRVDHGQVCHFVIPQYNIHGSYILGTKKIAPYSTAPSSCEDESYYFEHYFYHGSIGYYSFYEEAEGTYCRQDKTAYVRVRGLGTLDINGVELAEDRGDFGYRRSYWYGTFGAIWMIYRSMLLRKSYIMCKQYGRRCDRMNEKLRRKNAVVFMQESLRLSAHGTTNYHRFVMMYMLLEGIMSDLFLLIAQDGLLSIIQYISLGYNLAGILSMSFEILEGTRWLRDKVRLFFKRLLFSYETSLLGEFLSAGLMHYYLTWINRSSLRHSRPTALAVSYYLWSLIGHGVIVLGLTAFVTSVRVVWAAICTWRCHGTLAVLTAPCCVDTTLGVRSKMTMLGGYLWEHDKLYYKVDALKSFGILRMVEEGGAEFFVIRKVHWLNVPKNDLFVIGSVSGHRVEPCSERLCTGPISVFDRHLGGDLNQTGIARPRGIRVDNRVAVGPKTLNVMPSYINPDTRTIPTNSSPARETIFE
;
A
#
# COMPACT_ATOMS: atom_id res chain seq x y z
N MET A 1 15.26 17.76 -4.20
CA MET A 1 14.13 17.80 -5.16
C MET A 1 14.14 16.64 -6.14
N ALA A 2 15.27 16.31 -6.78
CA ALA A 2 15.36 15.13 -7.68
C ALA A 2 14.81 13.84 -7.05
N VAL A 3 15.15 13.55 -5.79
CA VAL A 3 14.64 12.36 -5.07
C VAL A 3 13.12 12.36 -4.93
N TRP A 4 12.50 13.52 -4.69
CA TRP A 4 11.04 13.64 -4.59
C TRP A 4 10.37 13.31 -5.93
N LEU A 5 10.97 13.75 -7.04
CA LEU A 5 10.48 13.45 -8.38
C LEU A 5 10.53 11.94 -8.65
N THR A 6 11.66 11.29 -8.36
CA THR A 6 11.87 9.87 -8.68
C THR A 6 11.08 8.92 -7.77
N VAL A 7 11.07 9.16 -6.46
CA VAL A 7 10.47 8.23 -5.48
C VAL A 7 8.99 8.57 -5.23
N GLY A 8 8.54 9.77 -5.60
CA GLY A 8 7.18 10.25 -5.35
C GLY A 8 6.34 10.38 -6.61
N MET A 9 6.80 11.18 -7.59
CA MET A 9 6.01 11.49 -8.79
C MET A 9 5.90 10.30 -9.75
N VAL A 10 6.98 9.53 -9.95
CA VAL A 10 6.97 8.37 -10.87
C VAL A 10 5.91 7.34 -10.43
N PRO A 11 5.87 6.85 -9.16
CA PRO A 11 4.80 5.95 -8.74
C PRO A 11 3.39 6.51 -8.92
N LEU A 12 3.19 7.82 -8.65
CA LEU A 12 1.89 8.46 -8.83
C LEU A 12 1.44 8.46 -10.30
N LEU A 13 2.35 8.73 -11.24
CA LEU A 13 2.06 8.70 -12.67
C LEU A 13 1.70 7.30 -13.15
N LEU A 14 2.40 6.27 -12.64
CA LEU A 14 2.10 4.87 -12.96
C LEU A 14 0.73 4.46 -12.43
N GLN A 15 0.42 4.84 -11.19
CA GLN A 15 -0.90 4.60 -10.60
C GLN A 15 -2.00 5.35 -11.36
N GLY A 16 -1.75 6.59 -11.78
CA GLY A 16 -2.68 7.37 -12.61
C GLY A 16 -2.93 6.72 -13.97
N ARG A 17 -1.88 6.18 -14.61
CA ARG A 17 -2.03 5.40 -15.86
C ARG A 17 -2.89 4.15 -15.64
N SER A 18 -2.65 3.43 -14.55
CA SER A 18 -3.43 2.24 -14.18
C SER A 18 -4.90 2.60 -13.98
N TYR A 19 -5.18 3.61 -13.16
CA TYR A 19 -6.52 4.12 -12.93
C TYR A 19 -7.24 4.53 -14.21
N LEU A 20 -6.56 5.28 -15.10
CA LEU A 20 -7.13 5.71 -16.38
C LEU A 20 -7.49 4.52 -17.27
N LYS A 21 -6.67 3.46 -17.31
CA LYS A 21 -6.99 2.25 -18.09
C LYS A 21 -8.26 1.57 -17.58
N PHE A 22 -8.42 1.46 -16.26
CA PHE A 22 -9.55 0.73 -15.67
C PHE A 22 -10.83 1.54 -15.58
N VAL A 23 -10.77 2.87 -15.50
CA VAL A 23 -11.95 3.75 -15.49
C VAL A 23 -12.49 4.04 -16.89
N THR A 24 -11.67 3.86 -17.92
CA THR A 24 -12.09 4.07 -19.31
C THR A 24 -13.18 3.06 -19.66
N PRO A 25 -14.33 3.50 -20.21
CA PRO A 25 -15.38 2.59 -20.62
C PRO A 25 -14.87 1.61 -21.67
N HIS A 26 -15.23 0.34 -21.53
CA HIS A 26 -14.85 -0.73 -22.45
C HIS A 26 -16.08 -1.30 -23.16
N LYS A 27 -15.86 -1.96 -24.29
CA LYS A 27 -16.88 -2.68 -25.04
C LYS A 27 -16.33 -4.09 -25.34
N LEU A 28 -17.19 -5.09 -25.22
CA LEU A 28 -16.85 -6.47 -25.56
C LEU A 28 -16.76 -6.64 -27.08
N THR A 29 -15.91 -7.55 -27.55
CA THR A 29 -16.02 -8.04 -28.93
C THR A 29 -17.42 -8.63 -29.15
N ASP A 30 -18.08 -8.20 -30.23
CA ASP A 30 -19.47 -8.57 -30.50
C ASP A 30 -19.67 -10.09 -30.59
N ASP A 31 -18.67 -10.83 -31.08
CA ASP A 31 -18.69 -12.31 -31.19
C ASP A 31 -18.66 -13.03 -29.83
N LEU A 32 -18.23 -12.36 -28.76
CA LEU A 32 -18.20 -12.91 -27.40
C LEU A 32 -19.52 -12.70 -26.65
N VAL A 33 -20.42 -11.86 -27.17
CA VAL A 33 -21.71 -11.56 -26.56
C VAL A 33 -22.70 -12.69 -26.86
N VAL A 34 -23.36 -13.19 -25.82
CA VAL A 34 -24.35 -14.28 -25.95
C VAL A 34 -25.76 -13.69 -26.06
N PRO A 35 -26.51 -13.98 -27.14
CA PRO A 35 -27.89 -13.55 -27.30
C PRO A 35 -28.80 -13.99 -26.14
N ALA A 36 -29.84 -13.20 -25.86
CA ALA A 36 -30.75 -13.47 -24.75
C ALA A 36 -31.55 -14.77 -24.93
N ASP A 37 -31.85 -15.15 -26.17
CA ASP A 37 -32.59 -16.35 -26.56
C ASP A 37 -31.71 -17.61 -26.64
N ALA A 38 -30.38 -17.46 -26.61
CA ALA A 38 -29.46 -18.59 -26.63
C ALA A 38 -29.64 -19.49 -25.39
N LYS A 39 -29.74 -20.80 -25.64
CA LYS A 39 -29.93 -21.80 -24.59
C LYS A 39 -28.59 -22.26 -24.02
N ARG A 40 -28.54 -22.37 -22.70
CA ARG A 40 -27.40 -22.93 -21.97
C ARG A 40 -27.34 -24.45 -22.19
N GLU A 41 -26.22 -24.93 -22.70
CA GLU A 41 -25.96 -26.36 -22.93
C GLU A 41 -24.79 -26.86 -22.08
N THR A 42 -24.88 -28.12 -21.62
CA THR A 42 -23.86 -28.77 -20.79
C THR A 42 -23.43 -30.15 -21.30
N ALA A 43 -24.01 -30.63 -22.40
CA ALA A 43 -23.66 -31.92 -22.99
C ALA A 43 -22.33 -31.83 -23.74
N ASN A 44 -21.46 -32.84 -23.58
CA ASN A 44 -20.17 -32.97 -24.27
C ASN A 44 -19.21 -31.77 -24.12
N ILE A 45 -19.25 -31.08 -22.97
CA ILE A 45 -18.38 -29.91 -22.68
C ILE A 45 -16.90 -30.21 -22.93
N ALA A 46 -16.41 -31.39 -22.52
CA ALA A 46 -15.00 -31.74 -22.64
C ALA A 46 -14.50 -31.83 -24.10
N GLU A 47 -15.39 -32.13 -25.03
CA GLU A 47 -15.06 -32.22 -26.46
C GLU A 47 -15.24 -30.88 -27.15
N LEU A 48 -16.31 -30.16 -26.82
CA LEU A 48 -16.69 -28.91 -27.49
C LEU A 48 -15.97 -27.67 -26.93
N CYS A 49 -15.60 -27.70 -25.66
CA CYS A 49 -14.92 -26.62 -24.96
C CYS A 49 -13.67 -27.18 -24.24
N PRO A 50 -12.62 -27.58 -24.97
CA PRO A 50 -11.55 -28.42 -24.43
C PRO A 50 -10.49 -27.66 -23.61
N VAL A 51 -10.64 -26.35 -23.39
CA VAL A 51 -9.64 -25.51 -22.72
C VAL A 51 -9.53 -25.83 -21.24
N GLU A 52 -8.32 -26.16 -20.77
CA GLU A 52 -8.01 -26.46 -19.37
C GLU A 52 -7.07 -25.43 -18.71
N GLY A 53 -6.37 -24.62 -19.50
CA GLY A 53 -5.45 -23.61 -18.98
C GLY A 53 -5.36 -22.36 -19.84
N LEU A 54 -5.05 -21.24 -19.19
CA LEU A 54 -4.73 -19.96 -19.83
C LEU A 54 -3.34 -19.52 -19.42
N LEU A 55 -2.50 -19.16 -20.40
CA LEU A 55 -1.23 -18.48 -20.16
C LEU A 55 -1.37 -17.01 -20.54
N ILE A 56 -1.38 -16.14 -19.52
CA ILE A 56 -1.55 -14.69 -19.66
C ILE A 56 -0.36 -14.03 -18.96
N ALA A 57 0.37 -13.20 -19.68
CA ALA A 57 1.58 -12.50 -19.21
C ALA A 57 2.54 -13.35 -18.37
N HIS A 58 2.90 -14.54 -18.89
CA HIS A 58 3.78 -15.53 -18.24
C HIS A 58 3.22 -16.18 -16.95
N ALA A 59 1.98 -15.91 -16.57
CA ALA A 59 1.28 -16.59 -15.49
C ALA A 59 0.29 -17.62 -16.03
N TRP A 60 0.33 -18.84 -15.49
CA TRP A 60 -0.61 -19.90 -15.85
C TRP A 60 -1.81 -19.92 -14.91
N TRP A 61 -3.02 -20.05 -15.48
CA TRP A 61 -4.30 -20.00 -14.78
C TRP A 61 -5.13 -21.25 -15.06
N ASN A 62 -5.84 -21.72 -14.02
CA ASN A 62 -6.68 -22.91 -14.06
C ASN A 62 -8.04 -22.61 -14.68
N VAL A 63 -8.34 -23.17 -15.85
CA VAL A 63 -9.65 -22.99 -16.49
C VAL A 63 -10.56 -24.16 -16.20
N ALA A 64 -11.80 -23.86 -15.82
CA ALA A 64 -12.87 -24.83 -15.72
C ALA A 64 -14.08 -24.37 -16.53
N VAL A 65 -14.42 -25.12 -17.57
CA VAL A 65 -15.62 -24.86 -18.36
C VAL A 65 -16.86 -25.36 -17.64
N THR A 66 -17.91 -24.55 -17.66
CA THR A 66 -19.17 -24.83 -16.94
C THR A 66 -20.33 -25.13 -17.87
N HIS A 67 -20.42 -24.45 -19.00
CA HIS A 67 -21.46 -24.59 -20.02
C HIS A 67 -21.05 -23.87 -21.30
N TYR A 68 -21.84 -24.02 -22.35
CA TYR A 68 -21.68 -23.26 -23.59
C TYR A 68 -23.04 -22.83 -24.16
N TYR A 69 -22.97 -21.95 -25.14
CA TYR A 69 -24.09 -21.46 -25.93
C TYR A 69 -23.79 -21.69 -27.41
N ARG A 70 -24.81 -22.12 -28.16
CA ARG A 70 -24.77 -22.11 -29.62
C ARG A 70 -25.27 -20.75 -30.11
N VAL A 71 -24.47 -20.12 -30.96
CA VAL A 71 -24.73 -18.81 -31.56
C VAL A 71 -24.53 -18.89 -33.07
N ASP A 72 -25.04 -17.93 -33.82
CA ASP A 72 -25.06 -18.00 -35.29
C ASP A 72 -23.66 -18.14 -35.91
N HIS A 73 -22.65 -17.50 -35.30
CA HIS A 73 -21.25 -17.53 -35.72
C HIS A 73 -20.43 -18.64 -35.05
N GLY A 74 -21.05 -19.56 -34.31
CA GLY A 74 -20.40 -20.74 -33.75
C GLY A 74 -20.79 -21.07 -32.32
N GLN A 75 -19.80 -21.15 -31.44
CA GLN A 75 -19.98 -21.59 -30.06
C GLN A 75 -19.23 -20.67 -29.10
N VAL A 76 -19.93 -20.25 -28.05
CA VAL A 76 -19.36 -19.47 -26.94
C VAL A 76 -19.33 -20.34 -25.69
N CYS A 77 -18.14 -20.59 -25.15
CA CYS A 77 -17.91 -21.42 -23.98
C CYS A 77 -17.74 -20.55 -22.73
N HIS A 78 -18.60 -20.72 -21.72
CA HIS A 78 -18.45 -20.03 -20.44
C HIS A 78 -17.52 -20.81 -19.50
N PHE A 79 -16.52 -20.12 -18.98
CA PHE A 79 -15.50 -20.67 -18.10
C PHE A 79 -15.36 -19.89 -16.81
N VAL A 80 -14.74 -20.54 -15.83
CA VAL A 80 -14.38 -19.94 -14.56
C VAL A 80 -12.92 -20.25 -14.22
N ILE A 81 -12.31 -19.37 -13.43
CA ILE A 81 -11.08 -19.69 -12.68
C ILE A 81 -11.48 -19.76 -11.20
N PRO A 82 -11.79 -20.98 -10.69
CA PRO A 82 -12.48 -21.13 -9.41
C PRO A 82 -11.80 -20.46 -8.23
N GLN A 83 -10.47 -20.44 -8.24
CA GLN A 83 -9.61 -19.93 -7.16
C GLN A 83 -9.67 -18.41 -7.01
N TYR A 84 -10.21 -17.70 -7.99
CA TYR A 84 -10.10 -16.24 -8.08
C TYR A 84 -11.42 -15.54 -8.40
N ASN A 85 -12.57 -16.22 -8.35
CA ASN A 85 -13.87 -15.61 -8.67
C ASN A 85 -13.84 -14.90 -10.05
N ILE A 86 -13.27 -15.59 -11.04
CA ILE A 86 -13.22 -15.12 -12.42
C ILE A 86 -14.25 -15.86 -13.22
N HIS A 87 -15.04 -15.11 -13.98
CA HIS A 87 -16.09 -15.59 -14.87
C HIS A 87 -15.93 -14.93 -16.23
N GLY A 88 -16.08 -15.71 -17.29
CA GLY A 88 -15.85 -15.22 -18.62
C GLY A 88 -16.30 -16.19 -19.69
N SER A 89 -16.16 -15.75 -20.93
CA SER A 89 -16.54 -16.54 -22.09
C SER A 89 -15.44 -16.48 -23.14
N TYR A 90 -15.29 -17.57 -23.89
CA TYR A 90 -14.36 -17.65 -25.00
C TYR A 90 -15.00 -18.26 -26.24
N ILE A 91 -14.40 -17.95 -27.39
CA ILE A 91 -14.67 -18.58 -28.67
C ILE A 91 -13.42 -19.33 -29.13
N LEU A 92 -13.64 -20.43 -29.83
CA LEU A 92 -12.59 -21.26 -30.41
C LEU A 92 -12.80 -21.38 -31.91
N GLY A 93 -11.78 -21.01 -32.69
CA GLY A 93 -11.79 -21.18 -34.13
C GLY A 93 -11.67 -22.63 -34.54
N THR A 94 -12.28 -22.99 -35.67
CA THR A 94 -12.25 -24.36 -36.22
C THR A 94 -11.08 -24.61 -37.17
N LYS A 95 -10.41 -23.55 -37.62
CA LYS A 95 -9.29 -23.60 -38.57
C LYS A 95 -7.96 -23.50 -37.82
N LYS A 96 -6.99 -24.31 -38.28
CA LYS A 96 -5.60 -24.22 -37.83
C LYS A 96 -4.98 -22.89 -38.26
N ILE A 97 -4.25 -22.26 -37.35
CA ILE A 97 -3.52 -21.02 -37.58
C ILE A 97 -2.11 -21.11 -36.98
N ALA A 98 -1.23 -20.19 -37.38
CA ALA A 98 0.11 -20.11 -36.80
C ALA A 98 0.02 -19.87 -35.28
N PRO A 99 0.85 -20.55 -34.47
CA PRO A 99 0.85 -20.42 -33.02
C PRO A 99 1.19 -18.99 -32.58
N TYR A 100 0.67 -18.59 -31.44
CA TYR A 100 1.06 -17.34 -30.80
C TYR A 100 2.52 -17.39 -30.34
N SER A 101 3.21 -16.25 -30.28
CA SER A 101 4.66 -16.19 -30.04
C SER A 101 5.14 -16.76 -28.70
N THR A 102 4.24 -16.91 -27.72
CA THR A 102 4.55 -17.51 -26.41
C THR A 102 4.19 -18.99 -26.31
N ALA A 103 3.58 -19.56 -27.36
CA ALA A 103 3.29 -20.98 -27.41
C ALA A 103 4.59 -21.79 -27.62
N PRO A 104 4.69 -23.01 -27.03
CA PRO A 104 5.85 -23.87 -27.24
C PRO A 104 5.87 -24.39 -28.68
N SER A 105 7.06 -24.76 -29.17
CA SER A 105 7.24 -25.28 -30.54
C SER A 105 6.42 -26.54 -30.82
N SER A 106 6.06 -27.31 -29.79
CA SER A 106 5.16 -28.45 -29.92
C SER A 106 3.78 -28.08 -30.49
N CYS A 107 3.35 -26.83 -30.33
CA CYS A 107 2.04 -26.35 -30.74
C CYS A 107 1.97 -25.80 -32.18
N GLU A 108 3.05 -25.83 -32.96
CA GLU A 108 3.12 -25.24 -34.30
C GLU A 108 2.02 -25.73 -35.26
N ASP A 109 1.74 -27.04 -35.28
CA ASP A 109 0.77 -27.65 -36.21
C ASP A 109 -0.62 -27.91 -35.61
N GLU A 110 -0.84 -27.54 -34.34
CA GLU A 110 -2.07 -27.83 -33.58
C GLU A 110 -2.60 -26.61 -32.82
N SER A 111 -2.43 -25.43 -33.42
CA SER A 111 -2.91 -24.16 -32.90
C SER A 111 -4.17 -23.66 -33.61
N TYR A 112 -5.12 -23.16 -32.82
CA TYR A 112 -6.43 -22.68 -33.27
C TYR A 112 -6.68 -21.27 -32.74
N TYR A 113 -7.46 -20.47 -33.47
CA TYR A 113 -7.83 -19.13 -33.02
C TYR A 113 -8.55 -19.18 -31.67
N PHE A 114 -8.17 -18.29 -30.76
CA PHE A 114 -8.78 -18.19 -29.44
C PHE A 114 -8.95 -16.72 -29.05
N GLU A 115 -10.14 -16.36 -28.63
CA GLU A 115 -10.46 -15.04 -28.09
C GLU A 115 -11.37 -15.22 -26.87
N HIS A 116 -11.16 -14.40 -25.85
CA HIS A 116 -11.97 -14.46 -24.65
C HIS A 116 -12.06 -13.11 -23.96
N TYR A 117 -13.08 -12.99 -23.11
CA TYR A 117 -13.10 -12.00 -22.04
C TYR A 117 -13.35 -12.67 -20.70
N PHE A 118 -12.96 -11.99 -19.64
CA PHE A 118 -13.44 -12.31 -18.30
C PHE A 118 -13.58 -11.08 -17.42
N TYR A 119 -14.35 -11.26 -16.36
CA TYR A 119 -14.43 -10.38 -15.22
C TYR A 119 -13.90 -11.09 -13.97
N HIS A 120 -13.01 -10.40 -13.25
CA HIS A 120 -12.47 -10.83 -11.98
C HIS A 120 -13.12 -10.03 -10.85
N GLY A 121 -13.94 -10.71 -10.03
CA GLY A 121 -14.65 -10.06 -8.93
C GLY A 121 -13.71 -9.54 -7.84
N SER A 122 -13.86 -8.26 -7.49
CA SER A 122 -13.13 -7.63 -6.39
C SER A 122 -13.83 -7.88 -5.04
N ILE A 123 -13.21 -7.45 -3.94
CA ILE A 123 -13.88 -7.34 -2.63
C ILE A 123 -14.91 -6.20 -2.64
N GLY A 124 -14.75 -5.21 -3.54
CA GLY A 124 -15.75 -4.18 -3.79
C GLY A 124 -16.94 -4.68 -4.63
N TYR A 125 -17.96 -3.82 -4.79
CA TYR A 125 -19.10 -4.05 -5.69
C TYR A 125 -18.72 -3.81 -7.17
N TYR A 126 -17.54 -4.28 -7.60
CA TYR A 126 -17.09 -4.16 -8.99
C TYR A 126 -16.14 -5.31 -9.36
N SER A 127 -15.95 -5.51 -10.66
CA SER A 127 -15.06 -6.51 -11.24
C SER A 127 -14.09 -5.88 -12.25
N PHE A 128 -12.88 -6.42 -12.32
CA PHE A 128 -11.89 -6.05 -13.34
C PHE A 128 -12.17 -6.82 -14.64
N TYR A 129 -12.24 -6.11 -15.75
CA TYR A 129 -12.41 -6.67 -17.08
C TYR A 129 -11.06 -6.85 -17.77
N GLU A 130 -10.91 -8.01 -18.41
CA GLU A 130 -9.85 -8.30 -19.36
C GLU A 130 -10.47 -8.93 -20.62
N GLU A 131 -9.94 -8.52 -21.78
CA GLU A 131 -10.18 -9.21 -23.05
C GLU A 131 -8.84 -9.49 -23.72
N ALA A 132 -8.67 -10.71 -24.21
CA ALA A 132 -7.42 -11.16 -24.79
C ALA A 132 -7.67 -12.10 -25.97
N GLU A 133 -6.73 -12.05 -26.91
CA GLU A 133 -6.71 -12.87 -28.13
C GLU A 133 -5.39 -13.65 -28.24
N GLY A 134 -5.41 -14.75 -28.98
CA GLY A 134 -4.21 -15.56 -29.22
C GLY A 134 -4.55 -16.91 -29.84
N THR A 135 -3.88 -17.95 -29.36
CA THR A 135 -4.03 -19.31 -29.91
C THR A 135 -4.24 -20.36 -28.84
N TYR A 136 -5.18 -21.26 -29.07
CA TYR A 136 -5.35 -22.48 -28.29
C TYR A 136 -4.52 -23.62 -28.87
N CYS A 137 -3.72 -24.28 -28.04
CA CYS A 137 -2.97 -25.48 -28.41
C CYS A 137 -3.73 -26.74 -28.01
N ARG A 138 -4.02 -27.60 -28.99
CA ARG A 138 -4.76 -28.85 -28.75
C ARG A 138 -3.96 -29.90 -27.98
N GLN A 139 -2.64 -29.90 -28.09
CA GLN A 139 -1.78 -30.92 -27.47
C GLN A 139 -1.75 -30.83 -25.95
N ASP A 140 -1.63 -29.61 -25.40
CA ASP A 140 -1.55 -29.38 -23.96
C ASP A 140 -2.81 -28.72 -23.37
N LYS A 141 -3.82 -28.48 -24.21
CA LYS A 141 -5.11 -27.88 -23.88
C LYS A 141 -5.00 -26.48 -23.24
N THR A 142 -3.94 -25.74 -23.59
CA THR A 142 -3.68 -24.41 -23.06
C THR A 142 -3.88 -23.34 -24.13
N ALA A 143 -4.53 -22.24 -23.75
CA ALA A 143 -4.62 -21.04 -24.57
C ALA A 143 -3.51 -20.05 -24.22
N TYR A 144 -2.78 -19.62 -25.24
CA TYR A 144 -1.66 -18.68 -25.18
C TYR A 144 -2.14 -17.35 -25.75
N VAL A 145 -2.26 -16.35 -24.88
CA VAL A 145 -3.00 -15.12 -25.22
C VAL A 145 -2.23 -13.87 -24.82
N ARG A 146 -2.62 -12.76 -25.45
CA ARG A 146 -2.19 -11.42 -25.08
C ARG A 146 -3.40 -10.52 -24.89
N VAL A 147 -3.35 -9.76 -23.81
CA VAL A 147 -4.40 -8.80 -23.46
C VAL A 147 -4.48 -7.67 -24.48
N ARG A 148 -5.71 -7.41 -24.93
CA ARG A 148 -6.07 -6.34 -25.85
C ARG A 148 -6.97 -5.29 -25.19
N GLY A 149 -7.85 -5.71 -24.29
CA GLY A 149 -8.82 -4.85 -23.60
C GLY A 149 -8.69 -4.92 -22.08
N LEU A 150 -8.89 -3.77 -21.41
CA LEU A 150 -8.95 -3.65 -19.95
C LEU A 150 -10.04 -2.67 -19.57
N GLY A 151 -10.63 -2.85 -18.39
CA GLY A 151 -11.72 -2.01 -17.91
C GLY A 151 -12.26 -2.50 -16.57
N THR A 152 -13.40 -1.98 -16.16
CA THR A 152 -14.10 -2.38 -14.93
C THR A 152 -15.61 -2.28 -15.09
N LEU A 153 -16.36 -3.09 -14.34
CA LEU A 153 -17.82 -3.04 -14.32
C LEU A 153 -18.35 -3.24 -12.90
N ASP A 154 -19.42 -2.54 -12.54
CA ASP A 154 -20.12 -2.70 -11.26
C ASP A 154 -20.95 -4.00 -11.27
N ILE A 155 -20.27 -5.14 -11.16
CA ILE A 155 -20.85 -6.49 -11.13
C ILE A 155 -20.04 -7.38 -10.19
N ASN A 156 -20.68 -8.29 -9.46
CA ASN A 156 -20.00 -9.30 -8.63
C ASN A 156 -20.96 -10.47 -8.29
N GLY A 157 -20.45 -11.51 -7.64
CA GLY A 157 -21.25 -12.60 -7.10
C GLY A 157 -22.02 -13.39 -8.17
N VAL A 158 -23.33 -13.58 -7.95
CA VAL A 158 -24.19 -14.38 -8.84
C VAL A 158 -24.36 -13.72 -10.20
N GLU A 159 -24.57 -12.40 -10.23
CA GLU A 159 -24.73 -11.63 -11.47
C GLU A 159 -23.50 -11.79 -12.38
N LEU A 160 -22.30 -11.80 -11.78
CA LEU A 160 -21.04 -12.04 -12.49
C LEU A 160 -21.00 -13.44 -13.14
N ALA A 161 -21.56 -14.46 -12.49
CA ALA A 161 -21.59 -15.82 -13.02
C ALA A 161 -22.63 -16.02 -14.14
N GLU A 162 -23.57 -15.10 -14.28
CA GLU A 162 -24.64 -15.11 -15.28
C GLU A 162 -24.44 -14.07 -16.39
N ASP A 163 -23.35 -13.29 -16.35
CA ASP A 163 -23.07 -12.27 -17.36
C ASP A 163 -22.90 -12.88 -18.75
N ARG A 164 -23.74 -12.43 -19.68
CA ARG A 164 -23.75 -12.83 -21.09
C ARG A 164 -23.04 -11.84 -22.01
N GLY A 165 -22.54 -10.73 -21.46
CA GLY A 165 -22.10 -9.63 -22.29
C GLY A 165 -23.26 -8.75 -22.79
N ASP A 166 -22.91 -7.61 -23.36
CA ASP A 166 -23.81 -6.62 -23.95
C ASP A 166 -23.02 -5.84 -25.00
N PHE A 167 -23.73 -5.34 -26.01
CA PHE A 167 -23.16 -4.57 -27.12
C PHE A 167 -22.87 -3.11 -26.74
N GLY A 168 -23.31 -2.66 -25.56
CA GLY A 168 -23.06 -1.32 -25.05
C GLY A 168 -21.68 -1.12 -24.41
N TYR A 169 -21.33 0.15 -24.19
CA TYR A 169 -20.17 0.51 -23.37
C TYR A 169 -20.45 0.23 -21.90
N ARG A 170 -19.48 -0.41 -21.24
CA ARG A 170 -19.53 -0.85 -19.85
C ARG A 170 -18.46 -0.09 -19.04
N ARG A 171 -18.78 0.27 -17.79
CA ARG A 171 -17.86 0.94 -16.87
C ARG A 171 -18.27 0.74 -15.41
N SER A 172 -17.32 0.87 -14.50
CA SER A 172 -17.58 0.93 -13.05
C SER A 172 -17.59 2.38 -12.55
N TYR A 173 -18.72 2.81 -11.99
CA TYR A 173 -18.80 4.07 -11.26
C TYR A 173 -18.18 3.94 -9.87
N TRP A 174 -18.24 2.75 -9.27
CA TRP A 174 -17.64 2.48 -7.98
C TRP A 174 -16.11 2.65 -8.02
N TYR A 175 -15.45 1.91 -8.92
CA TYR A 175 -14.01 2.02 -9.16
C TYR A 175 -13.62 3.44 -9.56
N GLY A 176 -14.37 4.05 -10.47
CA GLY A 176 -14.15 5.42 -10.90
C GLY A 176 -14.12 6.41 -9.73
N THR A 177 -15.09 6.33 -8.83
CA THR A 177 -15.25 7.25 -7.69
C THR A 177 -14.18 7.01 -6.62
N PHE A 178 -14.02 5.77 -6.14
CA PHE A 178 -13.04 5.46 -5.09
C PHE A 178 -11.60 5.61 -5.59
N GLY A 179 -11.33 5.21 -6.84
CA GLY A 179 -10.05 5.44 -7.49
C GLY A 179 -9.73 6.93 -7.62
N ALA A 180 -10.70 7.78 -7.99
CA ALA A 180 -10.50 9.23 -8.04
C ALA A 180 -10.17 9.81 -6.65
N ILE A 181 -10.93 9.45 -5.61
CA ILE A 181 -10.67 9.89 -4.22
C ILE A 181 -9.24 9.51 -3.81
N TRP A 182 -8.81 8.28 -4.13
CA TRP A 182 -7.46 7.82 -3.83
C TRP A 182 -6.38 8.60 -4.56
N MET A 183 -6.56 8.84 -5.86
CA MET A 183 -5.62 9.61 -6.69
C MET A 183 -5.51 11.05 -6.22
N ILE A 184 -6.62 11.69 -5.83
CA ILE A 184 -6.63 13.03 -5.24
C ILE A 184 -5.84 13.01 -3.93
N TYR A 185 -6.14 12.05 -3.04
CA TYR A 185 -5.44 11.91 -1.76
C TYR A 185 -3.92 11.77 -1.93
N ARG A 186 -3.47 10.87 -2.82
CA ARG A 186 -2.05 10.66 -3.13
C ARG A 186 -1.40 11.91 -3.73
N SER A 187 -2.10 12.62 -4.60
CA SER A 187 -1.63 13.89 -5.18
C SER A 187 -1.44 14.97 -4.10
N MET A 188 -2.40 15.10 -3.18
CA MET A 188 -2.28 16.02 -2.05
C MET A 188 -1.14 15.64 -1.10
N LEU A 189 -0.97 14.34 -0.82
CA LEU A 189 0.14 13.82 -0.04
C LEU A 189 1.49 14.15 -0.68
N LEU A 190 1.60 13.99 -2.00
CA LEU A 190 2.82 14.29 -2.74
C LEU A 190 3.13 15.80 -2.74
N ARG A 191 2.12 16.66 -2.90
CA ARG A 191 2.24 18.11 -2.74
C ARG A 191 2.72 18.49 -1.34
N LYS A 192 2.15 17.88 -0.29
CA LYS A 192 2.58 18.08 1.10
C LYS A 192 4.05 17.73 1.27
N SER A 193 4.46 16.55 0.81
CA SER A 193 5.84 16.07 0.84
C SER A 193 6.80 17.02 0.11
N TYR A 194 6.39 17.56 -1.04
CA TYR A 194 7.18 18.56 -1.78
C TYR A 194 7.49 19.80 -0.91
N ILE A 195 6.44 20.37 -0.29
CA ILE A 195 6.58 21.56 0.55
C ILE A 195 7.50 21.27 1.74
N MET A 196 7.32 20.12 2.40
CA MET A 196 8.16 19.70 3.52
C MET A 196 9.63 19.53 3.11
N CYS A 197 9.90 18.82 2.01
CA CYS A 197 11.26 18.64 1.48
C CYS A 197 11.91 19.97 1.10
N LYS A 198 11.15 20.89 0.50
CA LYS A 198 11.63 22.23 0.13
C LYS A 198 11.96 23.08 1.36
N GLN A 199 11.09 23.07 2.37
CA GLN A 199 11.32 23.80 3.61
C GLN A 199 12.50 23.23 4.40
N TYR A 200 12.64 21.90 4.43
CA TYR A 200 13.78 21.26 5.09
C TYR A 200 15.09 21.57 4.39
N GLY A 201 15.15 21.45 3.06
CA GLY A 201 16.33 21.82 2.27
C GLY A 201 16.76 23.27 2.52
N ARG A 202 15.82 24.23 2.41
CA ARG A 202 16.11 25.65 2.71
C ARG A 202 16.61 25.88 4.14
N ARG A 203 16.15 25.10 5.10
CA ARG A 203 16.60 25.20 6.49
C ARG A 203 18.02 24.65 6.63
N CYS A 204 18.34 23.53 5.99
CA CYS A 204 19.71 23.02 5.91
C CYS A 204 20.65 24.06 5.29
N ASP A 205 20.25 24.71 4.20
CA ASP A 205 21.06 25.76 3.56
C ASP A 205 21.35 26.93 4.51
N ARG A 206 20.33 27.38 5.28
CA ARG A 206 20.50 28.45 6.29
C ARG A 206 21.41 28.06 7.45
N MET A 207 21.44 26.78 7.82
CA MET A 207 22.33 26.25 8.87
C MET A 207 23.71 25.87 8.32
N ASN A 208 23.98 26.12 7.03
CA ASN A 208 25.20 25.70 6.32
C ASN A 208 25.44 24.17 6.37
N GLU A 209 24.36 23.40 6.29
CA GLU A 209 24.35 21.96 6.51
C GLU A 209 24.18 21.18 5.21
N LYS A 210 25.19 20.41 4.79
CA LYS A 210 25.14 19.64 3.52
C LYS A 210 24.19 18.44 3.62
N LEU A 211 23.24 18.32 2.69
CA LEU A 211 22.32 17.18 2.64
C LEU A 211 22.82 16.11 1.65
N ARG A 212 23.36 15.00 2.17
CA ARG A 212 23.77 13.83 1.38
C ARG A 212 22.57 13.14 0.73
N ARG A 213 22.79 12.46 -0.40
CA ARG A 213 21.74 11.72 -1.14
C ARG A 213 20.99 10.72 -0.25
N LYS A 214 21.70 9.93 0.56
CA LYS A 214 21.08 8.96 1.50
C LYS A 214 20.12 9.65 2.47
N ASN A 215 20.55 10.77 3.06
CA ASN A 215 19.76 11.51 4.04
C ASN A 215 18.51 12.13 3.39
N ALA A 216 18.64 12.62 2.14
CA ALA A 216 17.51 13.15 1.38
C ALA A 216 16.47 12.08 1.04
N VAL A 217 16.88 10.85 0.76
CA VAL A 217 15.97 9.71 0.50
C VAL A 217 15.16 9.36 1.75
N VAL A 218 15.84 9.20 2.89
CA VAL A 218 15.18 8.89 4.17
C VAL A 218 14.18 9.98 4.55
N PHE A 219 14.59 11.25 4.50
CA PHE A 219 13.69 12.37 4.81
C PHE A 219 12.47 12.41 3.88
N MET A 220 12.70 12.17 2.58
CA MET A 220 11.63 12.13 1.60
C MET A 220 10.64 11.00 1.89
N GLN A 221 11.12 9.80 2.23
CA GLN A 221 10.27 8.66 2.58
C GLN A 221 9.47 8.88 3.87
N GLU A 222 10.06 9.50 4.89
CA GLU A 222 9.32 9.94 6.09
C GLU A 222 8.26 11.00 5.74
N SER A 223 8.55 11.93 4.82
CA SER A 223 7.59 12.97 4.41
C SER A 223 6.40 12.43 3.58
N LEU A 224 6.57 11.26 2.95
CA LEU A 224 5.53 10.54 2.21
C LEU A 224 4.69 9.61 3.08
N ARG A 225 4.78 9.72 4.40
CA ARG A 225 3.95 8.94 5.33
C ARG A 225 2.46 9.12 5.01
N LEU A 226 1.78 7.99 4.83
CA LEU A 226 0.35 7.92 4.49
C LEU A 226 -0.55 8.37 5.62
N SER A 227 -0.17 8.16 6.88
CA SER A 227 -0.90 8.59 8.06
C SER A 227 -0.30 9.87 8.65
N ALA A 228 -1.14 10.77 9.17
CA ALA A 228 -0.66 11.91 9.94
C ALA A 228 -0.24 11.48 11.36
N HIS A 229 0.58 12.31 12.02
CA HIS A 229 0.86 12.12 13.44
C HIS A 229 -0.43 12.28 14.27
N GLY A 230 -0.66 11.36 15.21
CA GLY A 230 -1.86 11.37 16.06
C GLY A 230 -3.11 10.76 15.41
N THR A 231 -2.99 10.18 14.21
CA THR A 231 -4.09 9.50 13.52
C THR A 231 -4.63 8.32 14.34
N THR A 232 -5.95 8.14 14.37
CA THR A 232 -6.62 6.98 15.01
C THR A 232 -6.51 5.72 14.14
N ASN A 233 -6.69 4.54 14.73
CA ASN A 233 -6.66 3.29 13.96
C ASN A 233 -7.80 3.19 12.93
N TYR A 234 -8.97 3.80 13.19
CA TYR A 234 -10.06 3.85 12.21
C TYR A 234 -9.63 4.49 10.88
N HIS A 235 -9.00 5.66 10.94
CA HIS A 235 -8.48 6.31 9.75
C HIS A 235 -7.37 5.49 9.06
N ARG A 236 -6.53 4.79 9.84
CA ARG A 236 -5.52 3.87 9.26
C ARG A 236 -6.16 2.71 8.52
N PHE A 237 -7.26 2.15 9.01
CA PHE A 237 -8.02 1.10 8.31
C PHE A 237 -8.64 1.61 7.01
N VAL A 238 -9.21 2.82 6.99
CA VAL A 238 -9.70 3.43 5.74
C VAL A 238 -8.56 3.57 4.72
N MET A 239 -7.38 4.04 5.15
CA MET A 239 -6.21 4.15 4.28
C MET A 239 -5.70 2.78 3.81
N MET A 240 -5.77 1.76 4.66
CA MET A 240 -5.43 0.38 4.31
C MET A 240 -6.35 -0.17 3.22
N TYR A 241 -7.65 0.10 3.32
CA TYR A 241 -8.63 -0.29 2.30
C TYR A 241 -8.30 0.35 0.95
N MET A 242 -8.07 1.67 0.91
CA MET A 242 -7.72 2.36 -0.34
C MET A 242 -6.36 1.88 -0.92
N LEU A 243 -5.40 1.49 -0.06
CA LEU A 243 -4.15 0.86 -0.49
C LEU A 243 -4.39 -0.49 -1.17
N LEU A 244 -5.28 -1.31 -0.60
CA LEU A 244 -5.62 -2.63 -1.11
C LEU A 244 -6.25 -2.54 -2.50
N GLU A 245 -7.19 -1.60 -2.71
CA GLU A 245 -7.76 -1.32 -4.03
C GLU A 245 -6.69 -0.91 -5.07
N GLY A 246 -5.71 -0.10 -4.65
CA GLY A 246 -4.56 0.27 -5.47
C GLY A 246 -3.66 -0.92 -5.83
N ILE A 247 -3.43 -1.85 -4.90
CA ILE A 247 -2.66 -3.08 -5.16
C ILE A 247 -3.39 -3.99 -6.15
N MET A 248 -4.70 -4.16 -6.00
CA MET A 248 -5.48 -5.02 -6.90
C MET A 248 -5.38 -4.52 -8.35
N SER A 249 -5.50 -3.19 -8.54
CA SER A 249 -5.30 -2.58 -9.86
C SER A 249 -3.88 -2.83 -10.41
N ASP A 250 -2.85 -2.67 -9.58
CA ASP A 250 -1.47 -2.86 -9.99
C ASP A 250 -1.13 -4.33 -10.29
N LEU A 251 -1.69 -5.26 -9.53
CA LEU A 251 -1.56 -6.70 -9.71
C LEU A 251 -2.27 -7.15 -11.00
N PHE A 252 -3.49 -6.67 -11.22
CA PHE A 252 -4.23 -6.96 -12.45
C PHE A 252 -3.48 -6.45 -13.68
N LEU A 253 -2.90 -5.26 -13.61
CA LEU A 253 -2.14 -4.71 -14.73
C LEU A 253 -0.84 -5.48 -15.03
N LEU A 254 -0.25 -6.09 -14.01
CA LEU A 254 0.96 -6.91 -14.11
C LEU A 254 0.66 -8.26 -14.75
N ILE A 255 -0.47 -8.87 -14.44
CA ILE A 255 -0.93 -10.11 -15.10
C ILE A 255 -1.49 -9.86 -16.50
N ALA A 256 -1.77 -8.61 -16.86
CA ALA A 256 -2.31 -8.22 -18.16
C ALA A 256 -1.29 -7.59 -19.12
N GLN A 257 -0.05 -7.35 -18.69
CA GLN A 257 0.95 -6.67 -19.53
C GLN A 257 2.26 -7.45 -19.62
N ASP A 258 2.77 -7.54 -20.83
CA ASP A 258 4.09 -8.10 -21.12
C ASP A 258 5.15 -7.02 -21.40
N GLY A 259 6.41 -7.43 -21.29
CA GLY A 259 7.57 -6.63 -21.69
C GLY A 259 7.95 -5.50 -20.72
N LEU A 260 8.55 -4.42 -21.24
CA LEU A 260 9.12 -3.34 -20.41
C LEU A 260 8.09 -2.62 -19.52
N LEU A 261 6.81 -2.62 -19.92
CA LEU A 261 5.74 -2.00 -19.13
C LEU A 261 5.44 -2.78 -17.85
N SER A 262 5.60 -4.11 -17.84
CA SER A 262 5.42 -4.93 -16.64
C SER A 262 6.55 -4.67 -15.63
N ILE A 263 7.78 -4.44 -16.11
CA ILE A 263 8.94 -4.07 -15.27
C ILE A 263 8.66 -2.80 -14.47
N ILE A 264 8.10 -1.79 -15.14
CA ILE A 264 7.75 -0.52 -14.52
C ILE A 264 6.60 -0.70 -13.52
N GLN A 265 5.65 -1.57 -13.82
CA GLN A 265 4.49 -1.84 -12.95
C GLN A 265 4.90 -2.53 -11.63
N TYR A 266 5.94 -3.39 -11.65
CA TYR A 266 6.52 -3.96 -10.43
C TYR A 266 6.98 -2.91 -9.43
N ILE A 267 7.44 -1.74 -9.91
CA ILE A 267 7.84 -0.63 -9.03
C ILE A 267 6.63 -0.12 -8.26
N SER A 268 5.51 0.15 -8.94
CA SER A 268 4.27 0.62 -8.31
C SER A 268 3.73 -0.38 -7.29
N LEU A 269 3.69 -1.67 -7.68
CA LEU A 269 3.25 -2.75 -6.80
C LEU A 269 4.10 -2.83 -5.52
N GLY A 270 5.44 -2.78 -5.66
CA GLY A 270 6.34 -2.81 -4.53
C GLY A 270 6.13 -1.64 -3.56
N TYR A 271 5.89 -0.42 -4.07
CA TYR A 271 5.57 0.74 -3.22
C TYR A 271 4.26 0.58 -2.45
N ASN A 272 3.21 0.07 -3.10
CA ASN A 272 1.93 -0.14 -2.45
C ASN A 272 2.00 -1.29 -1.41
N LEU A 273 2.74 -2.37 -1.70
CA LEU A 273 2.99 -3.46 -0.77
C LEU A 273 3.78 -3.01 0.48
N ALA A 274 4.83 -2.19 0.29
CA ALA A 274 5.54 -1.56 1.40
C ALA A 274 4.63 -0.66 2.24
N GLY A 275 3.69 0.03 1.58
CA GLY A 275 2.65 0.85 2.23
C GLY A 275 1.75 0.02 3.14
N ILE A 276 1.25 -1.12 2.67
CA ILE A 276 0.42 -2.05 3.47
C ILE A 276 1.20 -2.55 4.67
N LEU A 277 2.42 -3.09 4.48
CA LEU A 277 3.20 -3.63 5.60
C LEU A 277 3.48 -2.56 6.67
N SER A 278 3.86 -1.35 6.24
CA SER A 278 4.09 -0.23 7.14
C SER A 278 2.81 0.18 7.88
N MET A 279 1.68 0.30 7.19
CA MET A 279 0.42 0.70 7.81
C MET A 279 -0.10 -0.36 8.79
N SER A 280 0.03 -1.65 8.47
CA SER A 280 -0.32 -2.76 9.34
C SER A 280 0.47 -2.70 10.64
N PHE A 281 1.78 -2.47 10.54
CA PHE A 281 2.62 -2.33 11.72
C PHE A 281 2.31 -1.06 12.52
N GLU A 282 1.99 0.07 11.87
CA GLU A 282 1.56 1.28 12.58
C GLU A 282 0.26 1.08 13.37
N ILE A 283 -0.70 0.29 12.85
CA ILE A 283 -1.93 -0.08 13.56
C ILE A 283 -1.57 -0.90 14.81
N LEU A 284 -0.72 -1.91 14.66
CA LEU A 284 -0.24 -2.76 15.78
C LEU A 284 0.58 -1.96 16.81
N GLU A 285 1.42 -1.02 16.37
CA GLU A 285 2.18 -0.14 17.26
C GLU A 285 1.23 0.80 18.02
N GLY A 286 0.16 1.25 17.36
CA GLY A 286 -0.89 2.09 17.92
C GLY A 286 -1.76 1.41 18.99
N THR A 287 -1.95 0.08 18.94
CA THR A 287 -2.73 -0.64 19.98
C THR A 287 -1.97 -0.82 21.29
N ARG A 288 -0.66 -0.50 21.35
CA ARG A 288 0.22 -0.64 22.53
C ARG A 288 0.31 -2.08 23.09
N TRP A 289 -0.06 -3.10 22.30
CA TRP A 289 -0.02 -4.51 22.71
C TRP A 289 1.40 -5.06 22.85
N LEU A 290 2.35 -4.51 22.09
CA LEU A 290 3.74 -4.98 22.10
C LEU A 290 4.55 -4.33 23.24
N ARG A 291 5.33 -5.16 23.95
CA ARG A 291 6.39 -4.66 24.85
C ARG A 291 7.46 -3.92 24.03
N ASP A 292 8.07 -2.88 24.60
CA ASP A 292 9.01 -2.02 23.86
C ASP A 292 10.19 -2.78 23.26
N LYS A 293 10.77 -3.75 23.98
CA LYS A 293 11.85 -4.59 23.44
C LYS A 293 11.42 -5.38 22.19
N VAL A 294 10.21 -5.95 22.20
CA VAL A 294 9.65 -6.72 21.08
C VAL A 294 9.27 -5.79 19.92
N ARG A 295 8.65 -4.64 20.24
CA ARG A 295 8.33 -3.58 19.29
C ARG A 295 9.57 -3.12 18.52
N LEU A 296 10.66 -2.80 19.24
CA LEU A 296 11.92 -2.34 18.66
C LEU A 296 12.60 -3.43 17.82
N PHE A 297 12.57 -4.68 18.30
CA PHE A 297 13.09 -5.82 17.55
C PHE A 297 12.42 -5.96 16.19
N PHE A 298 11.08 -6.04 16.16
CA PHE A 298 10.35 -6.12 14.89
C PHE A 298 10.54 -4.87 14.02
N LYS A 299 10.56 -3.67 14.64
CA LYS A 299 10.76 -2.41 13.92
C LYS A 299 12.12 -2.36 13.22
N ARG A 300 13.20 -2.75 13.90
CA ARG A 300 14.55 -2.77 13.31
C ARG A 300 14.75 -3.90 12.30
N LEU A 301 14.15 -5.06 12.55
CA LEU A 301 14.31 -6.24 11.71
C LEU A 301 13.51 -6.13 10.40
N LEU A 302 12.24 -5.68 10.48
CA LEU A 302 11.34 -5.67 9.33
C LEU A 302 11.17 -4.28 8.71
N PHE A 303 11.35 -3.20 9.50
CA PHE A 303 11.07 -1.83 9.07
C PHE A 303 12.32 -0.95 9.13
N SER A 304 13.28 -1.26 8.25
CA SER A 304 14.48 -0.46 8.04
C SER A 304 14.55 0.15 6.64
N TYR A 305 15.07 1.37 6.53
CA TYR A 305 15.23 2.03 5.23
C TYR A 305 16.14 1.29 4.27
N GLU A 306 17.15 0.57 4.80
CA GLU A 306 18.07 -0.21 3.99
C GLU A 306 17.46 -1.49 3.40
N THR A 307 16.46 -2.09 4.05
CA THR A 307 15.92 -3.42 3.68
C THR A 307 14.51 -3.33 3.07
N SER A 308 13.79 -2.24 3.32
CA SER A 308 12.34 -2.13 3.12
C SER A 308 11.82 -2.08 1.69
N LEU A 309 12.67 -1.94 0.68
CA LEU A 309 12.24 -2.01 -0.71
C LEU A 309 12.76 -3.28 -1.39
N LEU A 310 13.78 -3.94 -0.83
CA LEU A 310 14.41 -5.09 -1.47
C LEU A 310 13.45 -6.29 -1.53
N GLY A 311 12.77 -6.60 -0.43
CA GLY A 311 11.79 -7.69 -0.38
C GLY A 311 10.66 -7.49 -1.38
N GLU A 312 10.17 -6.26 -1.48
CA GLU A 312 9.11 -5.84 -2.38
C GLU A 312 9.52 -5.91 -3.85
N PHE A 313 10.74 -5.50 -4.19
CA PHE A 313 11.23 -5.62 -5.57
C PHE A 313 11.43 -7.09 -5.98
N LEU A 314 11.96 -7.92 -5.08
CA LEU A 314 12.12 -9.35 -5.34
C LEU A 314 10.76 -10.07 -5.43
N SER A 315 9.82 -9.74 -4.55
CA SER A 315 8.48 -10.35 -4.59
C SER A 315 7.72 -9.97 -5.84
N ALA A 316 7.86 -8.71 -6.27
CA ALA A 316 7.31 -8.23 -7.53
C ALA A 316 7.90 -9.03 -8.70
N GLY A 317 9.23 -9.10 -8.83
CA GLY A 317 9.88 -9.81 -9.95
C GLY A 317 9.61 -11.32 -10.01
N LEU A 318 9.36 -11.97 -8.88
CA LEU A 318 9.09 -13.41 -8.78
C LEU A 318 7.59 -13.77 -8.76
N MET A 319 6.71 -12.77 -8.84
CA MET A 319 5.26 -12.95 -8.70
C MET A 319 4.69 -13.96 -9.68
N HIS A 320 5.02 -13.86 -10.97
CA HIS A 320 4.46 -14.71 -12.01
C HIS A 320 4.87 -16.19 -11.86
N TYR A 321 6.11 -16.45 -11.44
CA TYR A 321 6.58 -17.81 -11.10
C TYR A 321 5.81 -18.37 -9.91
N TYR A 322 5.61 -17.55 -8.88
CA TYR A 322 4.86 -17.94 -7.69
C TYR A 322 3.39 -18.24 -8.01
N LEU A 323 2.71 -17.39 -8.79
CA LEU A 323 1.34 -17.62 -9.24
C LEU A 323 1.21 -18.89 -10.08
N THR A 324 2.12 -19.10 -11.04
CA THR A 324 2.15 -20.31 -11.87
C THR A 324 2.35 -21.57 -11.03
N TRP A 325 3.27 -21.52 -10.06
CA TRP A 325 3.53 -22.64 -9.15
C TRP A 325 2.31 -22.97 -8.28
N ILE A 326 1.65 -21.95 -7.72
CA ILE A 326 0.41 -22.10 -6.95
C ILE A 326 -0.69 -22.71 -7.81
N ASN A 327 -0.90 -22.19 -9.01
CA ASN A 327 -2.00 -22.66 -9.85
C ASN A 327 -1.78 -24.11 -10.28
N ARG A 328 -0.54 -24.52 -10.55
CA ARG A 328 -0.19 -25.91 -10.89
C ARG A 328 -0.17 -26.87 -9.70
N SER A 329 -0.41 -26.38 -8.48
CA SER A 329 -0.51 -27.22 -7.28
C SER A 329 -1.88 -27.94 -7.19
N SER A 330 -2.19 -28.51 -6.03
CA SER A 330 -3.50 -29.12 -5.74
C SER A 330 -4.68 -28.16 -5.95
N LEU A 331 -4.46 -26.85 -5.97
CA LEU A 331 -5.48 -25.86 -6.31
C LEU A 331 -6.10 -26.07 -7.69
N ARG A 332 -5.39 -26.71 -8.65
CA ARG A 332 -5.96 -27.07 -9.97
C ARG A 332 -7.27 -27.84 -9.87
N HIS A 333 -7.41 -28.67 -8.84
CA HIS A 333 -8.59 -29.52 -8.64
C HIS A 333 -9.62 -28.93 -7.67
N SER A 334 -9.58 -27.61 -7.42
CA SER A 334 -10.43 -26.96 -6.41
C SER A 334 -11.85 -26.60 -6.85
N ARG A 335 -12.23 -26.87 -8.11
CA ARG A 335 -13.58 -26.59 -8.64
C ARG A 335 -14.70 -27.19 -7.77
N PRO A 336 -14.66 -28.48 -7.35
CA PRO A 336 -15.74 -29.05 -6.54
C PRO A 336 -15.92 -28.30 -5.22
N THR A 337 -14.82 -27.89 -4.59
CA THR A 337 -14.85 -27.10 -3.35
C THR A 337 -15.45 -25.72 -3.59
N ALA A 338 -15.05 -25.04 -4.67
CA ALA A 338 -15.61 -23.73 -5.02
C ALA A 338 -17.12 -23.79 -5.28
N LEU A 339 -17.61 -24.85 -5.91
CA LEU A 339 -19.05 -25.07 -6.10
C LEU A 339 -19.78 -25.33 -4.77
N ALA A 340 -19.14 -26.01 -3.82
CA ALA A 340 -19.74 -26.31 -2.51
C ALA A 340 -19.85 -25.07 -1.60
N VAL A 341 -18.90 -24.13 -1.68
CA VAL A 341 -18.85 -22.97 -0.77
C VAL A 341 -19.15 -21.61 -1.42
N SER A 342 -19.24 -21.54 -2.75
CA SER A 342 -19.24 -20.36 -3.64
C SER A 342 -17.86 -19.94 -4.15
N TYR A 343 -17.83 -19.48 -5.41
CA TYR A 343 -16.65 -18.91 -6.06
C TYR A 343 -16.12 -17.68 -5.33
N TYR A 344 -17.00 -16.85 -4.77
CA TYR A 344 -16.62 -15.66 -4.01
C TYR A 344 -15.84 -16.02 -2.73
N LEU A 345 -16.38 -16.93 -1.90
CA LEU A 345 -15.70 -17.33 -0.65
C LEU A 345 -14.41 -18.11 -0.94
N TRP A 346 -14.42 -18.99 -1.94
CA TRP A 346 -13.22 -19.73 -2.32
C TRP A 346 -12.13 -18.80 -2.87
N SER A 347 -12.51 -17.73 -3.56
CA SER A 347 -11.59 -16.69 -4.00
C SER A 347 -10.88 -15.98 -2.85
N LEU A 348 -11.58 -15.71 -1.74
CA LEU A 348 -10.94 -15.14 -0.55
C LEU A 348 -9.84 -16.05 0.01
N ILE A 349 -10.06 -17.38 -0.02
CA ILE A 349 -9.05 -18.36 0.39
C ILE A 349 -7.89 -18.36 -0.62
N GLY A 350 -8.17 -18.38 -1.93
CA GLY A 350 -7.16 -18.33 -2.98
C GLY A 350 -6.26 -17.08 -2.90
N HIS A 351 -6.86 -15.90 -2.74
CA HIS A 351 -6.12 -14.65 -2.51
C HIS A 351 -5.39 -14.67 -1.17
N GLY A 352 -5.98 -15.25 -0.13
CA GLY A 352 -5.34 -15.42 1.17
C GLY A 352 -4.02 -16.20 1.08
N VAL A 353 -4.00 -17.29 0.33
CA VAL A 353 -2.77 -18.08 0.06
C VAL A 353 -1.70 -17.21 -0.60
N ILE A 354 -2.07 -16.45 -1.63
CA ILE A 354 -1.16 -15.54 -2.34
C ILE A 354 -0.60 -14.48 -1.38
N VAL A 355 -1.48 -13.76 -0.67
CA VAL A 355 -1.09 -12.67 0.23
C VAL A 355 -0.20 -13.16 1.36
N LEU A 356 -0.54 -14.32 1.96
CA LEU A 356 0.25 -14.90 3.05
C LEU A 356 1.63 -15.34 2.57
N GLY A 357 1.73 -16.02 1.43
CA GLY A 357 3.04 -16.45 0.93
C GLY A 357 3.91 -15.28 0.45
N LEU A 358 3.32 -14.25 -0.16
CA LEU A 358 4.04 -13.01 -0.48
C LEU A 358 4.52 -12.30 0.78
N THR A 359 3.68 -12.21 1.81
CA THR A 359 4.05 -11.60 3.09
C THR A 359 5.19 -12.39 3.74
N ALA A 360 5.11 -13.72 3.76
CA ALA A 360 6.18 -14.58 4.28
C ALA A 360 7.49 -14.40 3.50
N PHE A 361 7.44 -14.35 2.17
CA PHE A 361 8.61 -14.11 1.34
C PHE A 361 9.23 -12.73 1.61
N VAL A 362 8.45 -11.64 1.54
CA VAL A 362 8.94 -10.27 1.77
C VAL A 362 9.55 -10.14 3.17
N THR A 363 8.87 -10.68 4.19
CA THR A 363 9.38 -10.65 5.56
C THR A 363 10.69 -11.45 5.68
N SER A 364 10.78 -12.66 5.12
CA SER A 364 12.01 -13.44 5.13
C SER A 364 13.19 -12.71 4.49
N VAL A 365 13.00 -12.09 3.32
CA VAL A 365 14.04 -11.30 2.65
C VAL A 365 14.49 -10.13 3.54
N ARG A 366 13.53 -9.41 4.15
CA ARG A 366 13.83 -8.29 5.04
C ARG A 366 14.60 -8.75 6.28
N VAL A 367 14.23 -9.89 6.89
CA VAL A 367 14.95 -10.48 8.04
C VAL A 367 16.39 -10.82 7.66
N VAL A 368 16.59 -11.57 6.58
CA VAL A 368 17.92 -12.00 6.14
C VAL A 368 18.80 -10.79 5.83
N TRP A 369 18.27 -9.81 5.08
CA TRP A 369 19.03 -8.63 4.71
C TRP A 369 19.30 -7.70 5.89
N ALA A 370 18.36 -7.55 6.82
CA ALA A 370 18.56 -6.79 8.05
C ALA A 370 19.69 -7.42 8.89
N ALA A 371 19.69 -8.75 9.05
CA ALA A 371 20.75 -9.47 9.74
C ALA A 371 22.12 -9.23 9.06
N ILE A 372 22.20 -9.40 7.73
CA ILE A 372 23.43 -9.13 6.95
C ILE A 372 23.89 -7.68 7.11
N CYS A 373 22.99 -6.71 7.00
CA CYS A 373 23.31 -5.29 7.18
C CYS A 373 23.83 -5.00 8.59
N THR A 374 23.16 -5.51 9.63
CA THR A 374 23.61 -5.31 11.02
C THR A 374 24.97 -5.95 11.27
N TRP A 375 25.19 -7.16 10.78
CA TRP A 375 26.47 -7.84 10.90
C TRP A 375 27.59 -7.09 10.17
N ARG A 376 27.37 -6.67 8.93
CA ARG A 376 28.37 -5.93 8.15
C ARG A 376 28.68 -4.54 8.71
N CYS A 377 27.69 -3.84 9.26
CA CYS A 377 27.89 -2.49 9.76
C CYS A 377 28.45 -2.44 11.18
N HIS A 378 28.13 -3.43 12.02
CA HIS A 378 28.39 -3.36 13.47
C HIS A 378 29.12 -4.59 14.04
N GLY A 379 29.29 -5.66 13.27
CA GLY A 379 29.88 -6.92 13.73
C GLY A 379 29.03 -7.68 14.75
N THR A 380 27.78 -7.26 15.00
CA THR A 380 26.89 -7.85 16.00
C THR A 380 25.41 -7.70 15.62
N LEU A 381 24.60 -8.68 16.00
CA LEU A 381 23.13 -8.62 15.90
C LEU A 381 22.48 -7.95 17.12
N ALA A 382 23.26 -7.57 18.14
CA ALA A 382 22.76 -6.93 19.36
C ALA A 382 22.01 -5.62 19.06
N VAL A 383 22.37 -4.92 17.98
CA VAL A 383 21.68 -3.73 17.46
C VAL A 383 20.18 -3.97 17.26
N LEU A 384 19.74 -5.18 16.96
CA LEU A 384 18.32 -5.48 16.76
C LEU A 384 17.51 -5.43 18.07
N THR A 385 18.14 -5.67 19.22
CA THR A 385 17.43 -5.81 20.51
C THR A 385 17.82 -4.77 21.56
N ALA A 386 18.96 -4.09 21.39
CA ALA A 386 19.48 -3.14 22.36
C ALA A 386 18.56 -1.92 22.56
N PRO A 387 18.33 -1.45 23.79
CA PRO A 387 17.51 -0.26 24.01
C PRO A 387 18.21 1.00 23.45
N CYS A 388 17.41 1.93 22.95
CA CYS A 388 17.87 3.26 22.56
C CYS A 388 16.79 4.29 22.92
N CYS A 389 17.13 5.28 23.74
CA CYS A 389 16.18 6.29 24.21
C CYS A 389 15.57 7.13 23.06
N VAL A 390 16.31 7.30 21.96
CA VAL A 390 15.82 8.00 20.75
C VAL A 390 14.69 7.22 20.08
N ASP A 391 14.84 5.90 19.91
CA ASP A 391 13.78 5.06 19.34
C ASP A 391 12.52 5.04 20.21
N THR A 392 12.71 5.04 21.54
CA THR A 392 11.61 5.14 22.50
C THR A 392 10.89 6.49 22.38
N THR A 393 11.63 7.59 22.26
CA THR A 393 11.07 8.95 22.14
C THR A 393 10.36 9.17 20.81
N LEU A 394 10.94 8.69 19.71
CA LEU A 394 10.32 8.73 18.38
C LEU A 394 9.04 7.87 18.35
N GLY A 395 9.07 6.67 18.92
CA GLY A 395 7.88 5.81 19.00
C GLY A 395 7.21 5.60 17.64
N VAL A 396 5.89 5.78 17.59
CA VAL A 396 5.07 5.74 16.36
C VAL A 396 5.33 6.88 15.38
N ARG A 397 6.06 7.93 15.79
CA ARG A 397 6.30 9.14 14.98
C ARG A 397 7.30 8.90 13.84
N SER A 398 8.25 7.98 14.04
CA SER A 398 9.12 7.49 12.98
C SER A 398 8.47 6.30 12.27
N LYS A 399 8.46 6.34 10.93
CA LYS A 399 7.93 5.24 10.12
C LYS A 399 8.87 4.03 10.16
N MET A 400 10.16 4.25 9.94
CA MET A 400 11.15 3.18 9.82
C MET A 400 12.47 3.57 10.49
N THR A 401 13.28 2.58 10.82
CA THR A 401 14.61 2.78 11.41
C THR A 401 15.70 2.82 10.34
N MET A 402 16.90 3.27 10.71
CA MET A 402 18.07 3.33 9.82
C MET A 402 19.20 2.51 10.43
N LEU A 403 19.37 1.26 10.00
CA LEU A 403 20.27 0.29 10.64
C LEU A 403 21.74 0.73 10.57
N GLY A 404 22.17 1.30 9.44
CA GLY A 404 23.53 1.86 9.32
C GLY A 404 23.70 3.22 10.02
N GLY A 405 22.59 3.79 10.47
CA GLY A 405 22.53 5.08 11.18
C GLY A 405 22.85 4.97 12.66
N TYR A 406 22.91 3.77 13.21
CA TYR A 406 23.35 3.54 14.58
C TYR A 406 24.88 3.60 14.72
N LEU A 407 25.34 3.79 15.94
CA LEU A 407 26.71 3.68 16.41
C LEU A 407 26.68 2.83 17.69
N TRP A 408 27.55 1.82 17.75
CA TRP A 408 27.74 1.01 18.95
C TRP A 408 28.93 1.55 19.73
N GLU A 409 28.70 2.00 20.97
CA GLU A 409 29.74 2.60 21.81
C GLU A 409 29.51 2.23 23.28
N HIS A 410 30.53 1.70 23.97
CA HIS A 410 30.45 1.30 25.39
C HIS A 410 29.20 0.45 25.72
N ASP A 411 28.93 -0.59 24.91
CA ASP A 411 27.75 -1.48 25.00
C ASP A 411 26.39 -0.78 24.95
N LYS A 412 26.37 0.43 24.42
CA LYS A 412 25.17 1.24 24.26
C LYS A 412 24.97 1.64 22.81
N LEU A 413 23.70 1.73 22.43
CA LEU A 413 23.30 2.06 21.07
C LEU A 413 22.96 3.54 20.96
N TYR A 414 23.66 4.23 20.07
CA TYR A 414 23.45 5.64 19.75
C TYR A 414 23.08 5.83 18.29
N TYR A 415 22.44 6.95 17.96
CA TYR A 415 22.25 7.42 16.60
C TYR A 415 23.36 8.38 16.20
N LYS A 416 23.90 8.18 15.00
CA LYS A 416 24.80 9.13 14.35
C LYS A 416 24.07 10.44 14.06
N VAL A 417 24.79 11.57 14.10
CA VAL A 417 24.25 12.89 13.76
C VAL A 417 23.64 12.89 12.36
N ASP A 418 24.33 12.26 11.39
CA ASP A 418 23.85 12.11 10.01
C ASP A 418 22.48 11.40 9.93
N ALA A 419 22.23 10.44 10.83
CA ALA A 419 20.96 9.73 10.89
C ALA A 419 19.87 10.57 11.56
N LEU A 420 20.18 11.27 12.64
CA LEU A 420 19.22 12.23 13.23
C LEU A 420 18.79 13.28 12.19
N LYS A 421 19.75 13.79 11.43
CA LYS A 421 19.52 14.71 10.31
C LYS A 421 18.71 14.06 9.18
N SER A 422 18.87 12.77 8.90
CA SER A 422 18.09 12.10 7.84
C SER A 422 16.61 11.97 8.21
N PHE A 423 16.29 11.80 9.50
CA PHE A 423 14.91 11.88 10.00
C PHE A 423 14.36 13.31 10.11
N GLY A 424 15.18 14.33 9.87
CA GLY A 424 14.80 15.73 10.05
C GLY A 424 14.66 16.16 11.52
N ILE A 425 15.37 15.46 12.42
CA ILE A 425 15.45 15.82 13.83
C ILE A 425 16.37 17.03 14.00
N LEU A 426 15.93 17.97 14.83
CA LEU A 426 16.63 19.21 15.12
C LEU A 426 16.83 19.38 16.64
N ARG A 427 17.85 20.13 17.01
CA ARG A 427 18.08 20.63 18.37
C ARG A 427 17.39 21.98 18.52
N MET A 428 16.71 22.19 19.64
CA MET A 428 16.28 23.51 20.10
C MET A 428 16.97 23.82 21.42
N VAL A 429 17.37 25.07 21.62
CA VAL A 429 17.94 25.55 22.89
C VAL A 429 17.04 26.66 23.43
N GLU A 430 16.65 26.58 24.71
CA GLU A 430 15.94 27.66 25.39
C GLU A 430 16.89 28.65 26.05
N GLU A 431 16.37 29.80 26.47
CA GLU A 431 17.14 30.87 27.12
C GLU A 431 17.91 30.37 28.35
N GLY A 432 17.39 29.36 29.05
CA GLY A 432 18.07 28.72 30.19
C GLY A 432 19.14 27.68 29.82
N GLY A 433 19.51 27.55 28.54
CA GLY A 433 20.49 26.57 28.04
C GLY A 433 19.98 25.13 27.96
N ALA A 434 18.72 24.89 28.29
CA ALA A 434 18.09 23.57 28.17
C ALA A 434 17.94 23.17 26.70
N GLU A 435 18.42 21.97 26.36
CA GLU A 435 18.33 21.43 25.01
C GLU A 435 17.12 20.50 24.84
N PHE A 436 16.49 20.59 23.67
CA PHE A 436 15.27 19.86 23.33
C PHE A 436 15.37 19.16 21.98
N PHE A 437 14.71 18.01 21.91
CA PHE A 437 14.59 17.16 20.75
C PHE A 437 13.35 17.53 19.94
N VAL A 438 13.57 18.08 18.75
CA VAL A 438 12.54 18.66 17.91
C VAL A 438 12.34 17.85 16.64
N ILE A 439 11.07 17.62 16.31
CA ILE A 439 10.69 17.00 15.04
C ILE A 439 9.66 17.86 14.31
N ARG A 440 9.49 17.59 13.02
CA ARG A 440 8.41 18.16 12.24
C ARG A 440 7.16 17.30 12.31
N LYS A 441 6.04 17.87 12.75
CA LYS A 441 4.76 17.19 12.82
C LYS A 441 4.09 17.14 11.44
N VAL A 442 4.02 15.94 10.88
CA VAL A 442 3.24 15.64 9.66
C VAL A 442 1.75 15.68 9.98
N HIS A 443 1.03 16.61 9.36
CA HIS A 443 -0.44 16.67 9.36
C HIS A 443 -1.00 15.97 8.11
N TRP A 444 -2.32 15.81 8.04
CA TRP A 444 -2.99 15.13 6.92
C TRP A 444 -2.68 15.77 5.57
N LEU A 445 -3.18 17.00 5.38
CA LEU A 445 -3.11 17.73 4.10
C LEU A 445 -2.42 19.09 4.24
N ASN A 446 -2.40 19.65 5.45
CA ASN A 446 -1.84 20.97 5.72
C ASN A 446 -0.35 20.90 6.05
N VAL A 447 0.40 21.93 5.67
CA VAL A 447 1.78 22.16 6.12
C VAL A 447 1.80 23.51 6.83
N PRO A 448 1.53 23.55 8.15
CA PRO A 448 1.56 24.81 8.89
C PRO A 448 2.97 25.41 8.86
N LYS A 449 3.06 26.74 8.93
CA LYS A 449 4.36 27.44 9.01
C LYS A 449 5.12 27.06 10.30
N ASN A 450 4.37 26.89 11.40
CA ASN A 450 4.88 26.46 12.70
C ASN A 450 4.55 24.99 12.93
N ASP A 451 5.35 24.10 12.34
CA ASP A 451 5.15 22.66 12.38
C ASP A 451 6.28 21.90 13.08
N LEU A 452 7.18 22.63 13.75
CA LEU A 452 8.22 22.07 14.60
C LEU A 452 7.70 21.92 16.03
N PHE A 453 7.82 20.72 16.56
CA PHE A 453 7.36 20.36 17.90
C PHE A 453 8.49 19.72 18.70
N VAL A 454 8.61 20.15 19.94
CA VAL A 454 9.45 19.53 20.97
C VAL A 454 8.75 18.24 21.42
N ILE A 455 9.48 17.13 21.42
CA ILE A 455 8.96 15.82 21.86
C ILE A 455 9.81 15.15 22.94
N GLY A 456 11.00 15.70 23.24
CA GLY A 456 11.86 15.21 24.32
C GLY A 456 12.83 16.27 24.83
N SER A 457 13.27 16.12 26.08
CA SER A 457 14.39 16.87 26.64
C SER A 457 15.70 16.12 26.40
N VAL A 458 16.79 16.85 26.20
CA VAL A 458 18.12 16.28 25.94
C VAL A 458 19.05 16.56 27.11
N SER A 459 19.59 15.50 27.69
CA SER A 459 20.55 15.57 28.80
C SER A 459 21.82 14.80 28.42
N GLY A 460 22.87 15.54 28.04
CA GLY A 460 24.08 14.95 27.48
C GLY A 460 23.77 14.18 26.19
N HIS A 461 24.00 12.87 26.19
CA HIS A 461 23.71 12.00 25.03
C HIS A 461 22.30 11.40 25.06
N ARG A 462 21.52 11.63 26.11
CA ARG A 462 20.22 10.97 26.30
C ARG A 462 19.07 11.88 25.92
N VAL A 463 17.97 11.24 25.51
CA VAL A 463 16.71 11.90 25.16
C VAL A 463 15.59 11.28 25.98
N GLU A 464 14.90 12.11 26.75
CA GLU A 464 13.76 11.70 27.55
C GLU A 464 12.47 12.28 26.96
N PRO A 465 11.39 11.48 26.80
CA PRO A 465 10.13 11.99 26.29
C PRO A 465 9.56 13.10 27.19
N CYS A 466 9.01 14.15 26.59
CA CYS A 466 8.35 15.23 27.32
C CYS A 466 6.98 15.59 26.70
N SER A 467 6.24 16.48 27.36
CA SER A 467 4.97 16.98 26.85
C SER A 467 5.17 17.71 25.52
N GLU A 468 4.40 17.30 24.51
CA GLU A 468 4.51 17.86 23.16
C GLU A 468 4.10 19.34 23.16
N ARG A 469 4.99 20.19 22.65
CA ARG A 469 4.77 21.65 22.55
C ARG A 469 5.43 22.25 21.32
N LEU A 470 4.98 23.44 20.94
CA LEU A 470 5.54 24.17 19.80
C LEU A 470 7.02 24.53 20.06
N CYS A 471 7.85 24.44 19.02
CA CYS A 471 9.21 24.94 19.05
C CYS A 471 9.21 26.48 19.03
N THR A 472 9.75 27.09 20.10
CA THR A 472 9.84 28.54 20.28
C THR A 472 11.27 29.07 20.27
N GLY A 473 12.26 28.22 20.53
CA GLY A 473 13.67 28.61 20.61
C GLY A 473 14.43 28.52 19.28
N PRO A 474 15.67 29.04 19.24
CA PRO A 474 16.58 28.84 18.12
C PRO A 474 16.82 27.35 17.86
N ILE A 475 16.93 27.00 16.58
CA ILE A 475 17.11 25.62 16.11
C ILE A 475 18.48 25.43 15.46
N SER A 476 19.09 24.27 15.71
CA SER A 476 20.33 23.84 15.06
C SER A 476 20.29 22.33 14.81
N VAL A 477 21.32 21.79 14.15
CA VAL A 477 21.58 20.34 14.15
C VAL A 477 22.31 19.97 15.44
N PHE A 478 22.19 18.71 15.87
CA PHE A 478 22.99 18.19 16.98
C PHE A 478 24.45 18.02 16.56
N ASP A 479 25.36 18.34 17.47
CA ASP A 479 26.81 18.20 17.32
C ASP A 479 27.32 16.82 17.77
N ARG A 480 26.47 16.04 18.44
CA ARG A 480 26.83 14.78 19.10
C ARG A 480 25.81 13.67 18.86
N HIS A 481 26.24 12.44 19.14
CA HIS A 481 25.40 11.26 19.04
C HIS A 481 24.39 11.19 20.19
N LEU A 482 23.18 10.71 19.91
CA LEU A 482 22.12 10.61 20.91
C LEU A 482 21.63 9.16 21.05
N GLY A 483 21.40 8.69 22.27
CA GLY A 483 21.00 7.31 22.56
C GLY A 483 21.37 6.84 23.96
N GLY A 484 21.60 5.53 24.08
CA GLY A 484 21.81 4.84 25.36
C GLY A 484 20.51 4.42 26.06
N ASP A 485 20.67 3.83 27.24
CA ASP A 485 19.57 3.35 28.08
C ASP A 485 19.08 4.44 29.05
N LEU A 486 17.77 4.44 29.31
CA LEU A 486 17.10 5.34 30.25
C LEU A 486 17.31 4.92 31.72
N ASN A 487 17.71 3.66 31.98
CA ASN A 487 17.72 3.08 33.34
C ASN A 487 18.93 3.42 34.23
N GLN A 488 19.86 4.28 33.81
CA GLN A 488 21.02 4.65 34.64
C GLN A 488 20.90 6.08 35.17
N THR A 489 20.19 6.27 36.27
CA THR A 489 20.48 7.34 37.23
C THR A 489 20.58 6.74 38.63
N GLY A 490 21.81 6.58 39.11
CA GLY A 490 22.12 6.25 40.51
C GLY A 490 21.95 7.45 41.44
N ILE A 491 20.83 8.17 41.34
CA ILE A 491 20.44 9.22 42.30
C ILE A 491 18.99 8.95 42.66
N ALA A 492 18.73 8.84 43.96
CA ALA A 492 17.46 8.49 44.56
C ALA A 492 16.29 9.28 43.93
N ARG A 493 15.35 8.57 43.30
CA ARG A 493 14.05 9.15 42.93
C ARG A 493 13.26 9.47 44.20
N PRO A 494 12.68 10.66 44.36
CA PRO A 494 11.58 10.86 45.28
C PRO A 494 10.43 9.95 44.84
N ARG A 495 9.99 9.04 45.71
CA ARG A 495 8.77 8.26 45.52
C ARG A 495 7.61 9.24 45.38
N GLY A 496 7.02 9.35 44.19
CA GLY A 496 5.80 10.15 44.07
C GLY A 496 5.31 10.58 42.69
N ILE A 497 5.87 10.15 41.55
CA ILE A 497 5.18 10.38 40.26
C ILE A 497 5.39 9.14 39.36
N ARG A 498 4.32 8.37 39.18
CA ARG A 498 4.23 7.31 38.17
C ARG A 498 4.02 7.99 36.81
N VAL A 499 5.09 8.52 36.22
CA VAL A 499 5.07 9.03 34.84
C VAL A 499 4.95 7.81 33.92
N ASP A 500 3.80 7.70 33.25
CA ASP A 500 3.52 6.66 32.28
C ASP A 500 4.51 6.78 31.12
N ASN A 501 5.34 5.76 30.93
CA ASN A 501 6.57 5.79 30.13
C ASN A 501 6.32 5.67 28.62
N ARG A 502 5.15 6.12 28.12
CA ARG A 502 4.70 5.84 26.75
C ARG A 502 3.95 7.01 26.15
N VAL A 503 4.61 7.69 25.20
CA VAL A 503 4.06 8.68 24.25
C VAL A 503 3.01 9.57 24.90
N ALA A 504 3.45 10.68 25.50
CA ALA A 504 2.54 11.69 26.03
C ALA A 504 1.53 12.08 24.95
N VAL A 505 0.25 11.81 25.24
CA VAL A 505 -0.88 12.19 24.39
C VAL A 505 -1.04 13.69 24.56
N GLY A 506 -0.76 14.45 23.51
CA GLY A 506 -1.13 15.88 23.45
C GLY A 506 -2.66 16.03 23.58
N PRO A 507 -3.15 17.20 24.00
CA PRO A 507 -4.59 17.40 24.22
C PRO A 507 -5.37 17.11 22.93
N LYS A 508 -6.54 16.48 23.08
CA LYS A 508 -7.49 16.27 21.98
C LYS A 508 -7.84 17.63 21.37
N THR A 509 -7.38 17.91 20.14
CA THR A 509 -7.85 19.09 19.40
C THR A 509 -9.31 18.91 19.06
N LEU A 510 -10.13 19.89 19.47
CA LEU A 510 -11.55 20.01 19.17
C LEU A 510 -11.84 19.84 17.67
N ASN A 511 -13.02 19.30 17.41
CA ASN A 511 -13.64 19.15 16.09
C ASN A 511 -13.59 20.45 15.28
N VAL A 512 -13.23 20.30 14.00
CA VAL A 512 -13.39 21.33 12.98
C VAL A 512 -14.82 21.25 12.46
N MET A 513 -15.68 22.17 12.90
CA MET A 513 -16.67 22.80 12.03
C MET A 513 -16.57 24.31 12.23
N PRO A 514 -16.66 25.11 11.16
CA PRO A 514 -16.62 26.56 11.27
C PRO A 514 -17.90 27.05 11.94
N SER A 515 -17.78 27.66 13.12
CA SER A 515 -18.85 28.48 13.68
C SER A 515 -19.08 29.66 12.73
N TYR A 516 -20.29 29.71 12.19
CA TYR A 516 -20.84 30.86 11.46
C TYR A 516 -20.59 32.14 12.27
N ILE A 517 -19.90 33.10 11.66
CA ILE A 517 -19.80 34.47 12.16
C ILE A 517 -21.13 35.15 11.80
N ASN A 518 -21.95 35.45 12.80
CA ASN A 518 -23.11 36.32 12.64
C ASN A 518 -22.64 37.78 12.87
N PRO A 519 -22.76 38.69 11.90
CA PRO A 519 -22.33 40.06 12.06
C PRO A 519 -23.53 40.90 12.50
N ASP A 520 -23.74 41.06 13.80
CA ASP A 520 -24.51 42.20 14.32
C ASP A 520 -24.42 42.26 15.83
N THR A 521 -23.60 43.20 16.34
CA THR A 521 -23.99 43.95 17.54
C THR A 521 -23.11 45.20 17.68
N ARG A 522 -23.72 46.34 17.36
CA ARG A 522 -23.24 47.68 17.75
C ARG A 522 -23.25 47.81 19.26
N THR A 523 -22.17 48.35 19.80
CA THR A 523 -22.05 48.90 21.16
C THR A 523 -22.78 50.24 21.27
N ILE A 524 -23.73 50.40 22.20
CA ILE A 524 -24.04 51.66 22.93
C ILE A 524 -24.54 51.28 24.36
N PRO A 525 -24.23 52.07 25.42
CA PRO A 525 -24.21 51.59 26.81
C PRO A 525 -25.30 52.15 27.74
N THR A 526 -25.33 51.58 28.95
CA THR A 526 -25.78 52.11 30.27
C THR A 526 -27.25 52.30 30.64
N ASN A 527 -27.58 51.68 31.79
CA ASN A 527 -28.31 52.17 32.97
C ASN A 527 -29.70 51.59 33.35
N SER A 528 -29.74 51.23 34.64
CA SER A 528 -30.81 51.27 35.66
C SER A 528 -31.97 50.26 35.66
N SER A 529 -31.89 49.40 36.68
CA SER A 529 -32.92 48.92 37.63
C SER A 529 -34.11 48.05 37.19
N PRO A 530 -34.64 47.19 38.11
CA PRO A 530 -35.55 46.09 37.78
C PRO A 530 -37.02 46.33 38.20
N ALA A 531 -37.97 45.83 37.41
CA ALA A 531 -39.34 45.48 37.83
C ALA A 531 -39.88 44.46 36.80
N ARG A 532 -40.10 43.19 37.18
CA ARG A 532 -41.42 42.60 37.49
C ARG A 532 -42.51 42.99 36.49
N GLU A 533 -42.93 42.05 35.62
CA GLU A 533 -44.30 41.50 35.57
C GLU A 533 -44.50 40.50 34.40
N THR A 534 -45.11 39.35 34.75
CA THR A 534 -46.13 38.52 34.05
C THR A 534 -46.09 38.35 32.51
N ILE A 535 -45.95 37.13 31.94
CA ILE A 535 -46.93 36.02 31.75
C ILE A 535 -47.74 36.14 30.41
N PHE A 536 -47.79 35.01 29.66
CA PHE A 536 -48.56 34.62 28.44
C PHE A 536 -48.21 35.36 27.12
N GLU A 537 -48.05 34.72 25.94
CA GLU A 537 -48.42 33.39 25.42
C GLU A 537 -47.23 32.59 24.84
#